data_AF-M5F9C9-F1
#
_entry.id   AF-M5F9C9-F1
#
_cell.length_a   1.000
_cell.length_b   1.000
_cell.length_c   1.000
_cell.angle_alpha   90.00
_cell.angle_beta   90.00
_cell.angle_gamma   90.00
#
_symmetry.space_group_name_H-M   'P 1'
#
loop_
_entity.id
_entity.type
_entity.pdbx_description
1 polymer ?
#
loop_
_entity_poly.entity_id
_entity_poly.type
_entity_poly.pdbx_seq_one_letter_code
_entity_poly.pdbx_strand_id
1 'polypeptide(L)'
;MNQRSLEEQLILEELKKTDGNISRVSRVLGLDYFYMKQKYGGSDYIPFRPAVGPEPIDIRTLGRPSFEPYVIAVKKAGCRWPEKFDAIIADARKKFDAGTHEMFQTPNDGWVVQYLIPRMTRAVARTFFQTMVPMI
;
A
#
# COMPACT_ATOMS: atom_id res chain seq x y z
N MET A 1 -10.51 -20.33 27.76
CA MET A 1 -10.03 -20.08 26.37
C MET A 1 -11.09 -19.27 25.67
N ASN A 2 -10.81 -18.01 25.29
CA ASN A 2 -11.78 -17.19 24.55
C ASN A 2 -11.92 -17.76 23.14
N GLN A 3 -13.07 -18.36 22.83
CA GLN A 3 -13.46 -18.68 21.46
C GLN A 3 -13.59 -17.36 20.70
N ARG A 4 -12.60 -17.05 19.85
CA ARG A 4 -12.75 -15.99 18.85
C ARG A 4 -13.88 -16.38 17.92
N SER A 5 -14.78 -15.45 17.61
CA SER A 5 -15.89 -15.71 16.69
C SER A 5 -15.35 -16.20 15.33
N LEU A 6 -16.14 -17.00 14.62
CA LEU A 6 -15.77 -17.48 13.27
C LEU A 6 -15.39 -16.31 12.34
N GLU A 7 -16.12 -15.19 12.46
CA GLU A 7 -15.84 -13.95 11.77
C GLU A 7 -14.44 -13.40 12.07
N GLU A 8 -14.03 -13.35 13.34
CA GLU A 8 -12.70 -12.89 13.72
C GLU A 8 -11.59 -13.81 13.21
N GLN A 9 -11.85 -15.11 13.12
CA GLN A 9 -10.88 -16.07 12.57
C GLN A 9 -10.68 -15.83 11.06
N LEU A 10 -11.76 -15.64 10.30
CA LEU A 10 -11.70 -15.32 8.86
C LEU A 10 -10.98 -13.99 8.60
N ILE A 11 -11.25 -12.97 9.41
CA ILE A 11 -10.57 -11.68 9.32
C ILE A 11 -9.06 -11.83 9.54
N LEU A 12 -8.65 -12.56 10.58
CA LEU A 12 -7.23 -12.77 10.87
C LEU A 12 -6.53 -13.60 9.79
N GLU A 13 -7.21 -14.58 9.21
CA GLU A 13 -6.69 -15.38 8.10
C GLU A 13 -6.44 -14.52 6.86
N GLU A 14 -7.41 -13.69 6.47
CA GLU A 14 -7.26 -12.78 5.33
C GLU A 14 -6.23 -11.67 5.60
N LEU A 15 -6.14 -11.15 6.82
CA LEU A 15 -5.08 -10.22 7.20
C LEU A 15 -3.70 -10.88 7.07
N LYS A 16 -3.56 -12.15 7.46
CA LYS A 16 -2.30 -12.89 7.30
C LYS A 16 -1.97 -13.12 5.82
N LYS A 17 -2.94 -13.51 4.99
CA LYS A 17 -2.75 -13.69 3.52
C LYS A 17 -2.33 -12.41 2.81
N THR A 18 -2.76 -11.26 3.32
CA THR A 18 -2.57 -9.96 2.69
C THR A 18 -1.49 -9.10 3.35
N ASP A 19 -0.69 -9.67 4.25
CA ASP A 19 0.37 -8.99 5.01
C ASP A 19 -0.14 -7.73 5.75
N GLY A 20 -1.33 -7.84 6.35
CA GLY A 20 -1.97 -6.77 7.11
C GLY A 20 -2.62 -5.69 6.23
N ASN A 21 -2.87 -5.94 4.94
CA ASN A 21 -3.54 -4.98 4.06
C ASN A 21 -5.05 -4.90 4.37
N ILE A 22 -5.40 -4.07 5.35
CA ILE A 22 -6.77 -3.85 5.81
C ILE A 22 -7.70 -3.43 4.67
N SER A 23 -7.24 -2.58 3.74
CA SER A 23 -8.07 -2.15 2.60
C SER A 23 -8.45 -3.33 1.70
N ARG A 24 -7.54 -4.28 1.50
CA ARG A 24 -7.81 -5.49 0.72
C ARG A 24 -8.75 -6.43 1.47
N VAL A 25 -8.54 -6.65 2.77
CA VAL A 25 -9.40 -7.50 3.60
C VAL A 25 -10.83 -6.96 3.66
N SER A 26 -11.01 -5.65 3.90
CA SER A 26 -12.33 -5.00 3.90
C SER A 26 -13.08 -5.23 2.59
N ARG A 27 -12.41 -5.15 1.43
CA ARG A 27 -13.05 -5.39 0.14
C ARG A 27 -13.40 -6.86 -0.09
N VAL A 28 -12.51 -7.79 0.27
CA VAL A 28 -12.72 -9.23 0.08
C VAL A 28 -13.86 -9.75 0.94
N LEU A 29 -13.95 -9.28 2.19
CA LEU A 29 -14.96 -9.72 3.16
C LEU A 29 -16.22 -8.84 3.16
N GLY A 30 -16.27 -7.77 2.36
CA GLY A 30 -17.41 -6.84 2.33
C GLY A 30 -17.60 -6.07 3.64
N LEU A 31 -16.52 -5.85 4.41
CA LEU A 31 -16.54 -5.18 5.71
C LEU A 31 -16.23 -3.69 5.59
N ASP A 32 -16.78 -2.89 6.51
CA ASP A 32 -16.48 -1.46 6.56
C ASP A 32 -14.99 -1.20 6.83
N TYR A 33 -14.39 -0.35 6.00
CA TYR A 33 -12.96 -0.05 6.08
C TYR A 33 -12.59 0.70 7.36
N PHE A 34 -13.41 1.65 7.79
CA PHE A 34 -13.09 2.49 8.95
C PHE A 34 -13.17 1.68 10.25
N TYR A 35 -14.18 0.83 10.37
CA TYR A 35 -14.30 -0.15 11.45
C TYR A 35 -13.08 -1.09 11.49
N MET A 36 -12.73 -1.68 10.35
CA MET A 36 -11.58 -2.58 10.26
C MET A 36 -10.26 -1.89 10.61
N LYS A 37 -10.09 -0.64 10.18
CA LYS A 37 -8.93 0.20 10.51
C LYS A 37 -8.89 0.55 12.00
N GLN A 38 -10.03 0.80 12.64
CA GLN A 38 -10.07 1.11 14.07
C GLN A 38 -9.78 -0.14 14.93
N LYS A 39 -10.30 -1.29 14.53
CA LYS A 39 -10.20 -2.54 15.31
C LYS A 39 -8.90 -3.32 15.07
N TYR A 40 -8.43 -3.35 13.83
CA TYR A 40 -7.25 -4.13 13.41
C TYR A 40 -6.13 -3.28 12.82
N GLY A 41 -6.38 -2.01 12.53
CA GLY A 41 -5.31 -1.08 12.22
C GLY A 41 -4.48 -0.85 13.46
N GLY A 42 -3.18 -1.11 13.35
CA GLY A 42 -2.24 -0.60 14.32
C GLY A 42 -2.50 0.88 14.53
N SER A 43 -2.42 1.32 15.79
CA SER A 43 -2.19 2.73 16.12
C SER A 43 -0.78 3.08 15.65
N ASP A 44 -0.57 3.10 14.34
CA ASP A 44 0.70 3.44 13.72
C ASP A 44 0.81 4.97 13.68
N TYR A 45 0.65 5.60 14.85
CA TYR A 45 1.36 6.85 15.10
C TYR A 45 2.84 6.48 15.13
N ILE A 46 3.43 6.40 13.94
CA ILE A 46 4.87 6.29 13.77
C ILE A 46 5.36 7.72 14.00
N PRO A 47 6.01 8.03 15.12
CA PRO A 47 6.58 9.36 15.31
C PRO A 47 7.47 9.64 14.11
N PHE A 48 7.28 10.80 13.48
CA PHE A 48 8.09 11.23 12.35
C PHE A 48 9.56 11.21 12.78
N ARG A 49 10.30 10.20 12.32
CA ARG A 49 11.75 10.13 12.43
C ARG A 49 12.29 10.52 11.06
N PRO A 50 13.05 11.62 10.92
CA PRO A 50 13.67 11.93 9.65
C PRO A 50 14.66 10.82 9.28
N ALA A 51 14.75 10.47 8.00
CA ALA A 51 15.75 9.53 7.52
C ALA A 51 17.15 10.08 7.82
N VAL A 52 17.89 9.37 8.68
CA VAL A 52 19.27 9.70 9.05
C VAL A 52 20.20 8.92 8.15
N GLY A 53 20.95 9.61 7.29
CA GLY A 53 21.95 9.01 6.41
C GLY A 53 21.72 9.20 4.91
N PRO A 54 22.66 8.72 4.08
CA PRO A 54 22.52 8.67 2.63
C PRO A 54 21.46 7.65 2.22
N GLU A 55 21.01 7.72 0.97
CA GLU A 55 20.20 6.65 0.39
C GLU A 55 21.01 5.34 0.37
N PRO A 56 20.41 4.19 0.76
CA PRO A 56 21.10 2.91 0.67
C PRO A 56 21.42 2.56 -0.78
N ILE A 57 22.52 1.85 -0.98
CA ILE A 57 22.99 1.41 -2.31
C ILE A 57 21.93 0.54 -2.99
N ASP A 58 21.31 -0.36 -2.23
CA ASP A 58 20.15 -1.12 -2.67
C ASP A 58 18.89 -0.65 -1.91
N ILE A 59 18.02 0.04 -2.64
CA ILE A 59 16.76 0.58 -2.10
C ILE A 59 15.79 -0.52 -1.65
N ARG A 60 15.95 -1.76 -2.12
CA ARG A 60 15.09 -2.89 -1.77
C ARG A 60 15.23 -3.29 -0.30
N THR A 61 16.37 -2.98 0.31
CA THR A 61 16.63 -3.21 1.75
C THR A 61 15.71 -2.38 2.66
N LEU A 62 15.09 -1.31 2.13
CA LEU A 62 14.06 -0.54 2.83
C LEU A 62 12.66 -1.14 2.66
N GLY A 63 12.50 -2.12 1.77
CA GLY A 63 11.25 -2.82 1.54
C GLY A 63 10.82 -3.67 2.72
N ARG A 64 9.52 -3.97 2.81
CA ARG A 64 9.06 -5.08 3.64
C ARG A 64 9.62 -6.40 3.09
N PRO A 65 10.05 -7.37 3.93
CA PRO A 65 10.68 -8.61 3.47
C PRO A 65 9.93 -9.36 2.36
N SER A 66 8.60 -9.48 2.47
CA SER A 66 7.76 -10.16 1.47
C SER A 66 7.56 -9.36 0.16
N PHE A 67 7.97 -8.09 0.13
CA PHE A 67 7.74 -7.17 -0.97
C PHE A 67 9.02 -6.47 -1.49
N GLU A 68 10.20 -6.83 -0.99
CA GLU A 68 11.49 -6.29 -1.44
C GLU A 68 11.65 -6.28 -2.98
N PRO A 69 11.28 -7.34 -3.72
CA PRO A 69 11.44 -7.36 -5.18
C PRO A 69 10.57 -6.31 -5.91
N TYR A 70 9.54 -5.79 -5.24
CA TYR A 70 8.57 -4.86 -5.81
C TYR A 70 8.84 -3.40 -5.45
N VAL A 71 9.95 -3.11 -4.74
CA VAL A 71 10.37 -1.74 -4.44
C VAL A 71 10.87 -1.08 -5.73
N ILE A 72 10.27 0.06 -6.08
CA ILE A 72 10.59 0.79 -7.32
C ILE A 72 11.21 2.16 -7.09
N ALA A 73 10.98 2.78 -5.93
CA ALA A 73 11.52 4.09 -5.59
C ALA A 73 11.51 4.33 -4.09
N VAL A 74 12.42 5.18 -3.61
CA VAL A 74 12.46 5.65 -2.22
C VAL A 74 12.65 7.17 -2.16
N LYS A 75 12.14 7.80 -1.11
CA LYS A 75 12.40 9.21 -0.80
C LYS A 75 12.43 9.43 0.70
N LYS A 76 13.03 10.53 1.15
CA LYS A 76 12.86 10.98 2.53
C LYS A 76 11.41 11.43 2.76
N ALA A 77 10.86 11.11 3.92
CA ALA A 77 9.53 11.56 4.31
C ALA A 77 9.46 13.10 4.30
N GLY A 78 8.39 13.65 3.72
CA GLY A 78 8.22 15.10 3.55
C GLY A 78 8.95 15.71 2.35
N CYS A 79 9.83 14.97 1.67
CA CYS A 79 10.53 15.46 0.48
C CYS A 79 9.79 15.11 -0.83
N ARG A 80 10.23 15.74 -1.93
CA ARG A 80 9.86 15.33 -3.30
C ARG A 80 10.56 14.01 -3.66
N TRP A 81 10.07 13.35 -4.70
CA TRP A 81 10.76 12.20 -5.28
C TRP A 81 12.09 12.65 -5.92
N PRO A 82 13.19 11.92 -5.73
CA PRO A 82 14.42 12.14 -6.49
C PRO A 82 14.19 11.97 -8.00
N GLU A 83 14.76 12.86 -8.81
CA GLU A 83 14.55 12.91 -10.28
C GLU A 83 14.88 11.59 -10.99
N LYS A 84 15.86 10.84 -10.49
CA LYS A 84 16.22 9.51 -11.01
C LYS A 84 15.05 8.50 -11.00
N PHE A 85 14.03 8.73 -10.18
CA PHE A 85 12.84 7.87 -10.10
C PHE A 85 11.66 8.37 -10.93
N ASP A 86 11.72 9.56 -11.52
CA ASP A 86 10.56 10.17 -12.20
C ASP A 86 10.02 9.28 -13.33
N ALA A 87 10.91 8.73 -14.17
CA ALA A 87 10.52 7.84 -15.26
C ALA A 87 9.89 6.53 -14.74
N ILE A 88 10.45 5.96 -13.67
CA ILE A 88 9.96 4.71 -13.07
C ILE A 88 8.59 4.92 -12.42
N ILE A 89 8.42 6.03 -11.70
CA ILE A 89 7.15 6.40 -11.05
C ILE A 89 6.08 6.69 -12.11
N ALA A 90 6.43 7.38 -13.19
CA ALA A 90 5.51 7.66 -14.29
C ALA A 90 5.03 6.36 -14.97
N ASP A 91 5.93 5.42 -15.23
CA ASP A 91 5.57 4.09 -15.77
C ASP A 91 4.71 3.28 -14.78
N ALA A 92 5.09 3.28 -13.51
CA ALA A 92 4.32 2.62 -12.44
C ALA A 92 2.89 3.14 -12.35
N ARG A 93 2.71 4.46 -12.49
CA ARG A 93 1.38 5.10 -12.51
C ARG A 93 0.54 4.61 -13.68
N LYS A 94 1.11 4.56 -14.89
CA LYS A 94 0.41 4.02 -16.08
C LYS A 94 -0.07 2.59 -15.86
N LYS A 95 0.79 1.73 -15.30
CA LYS A 95 0.47 0.32 -15.00
C LYS A 95 -0.63 0.17 -13.95
N PHE A 96 -0.61 1.02 -12.93
CA PHE A 96 -1.63 1.08 -11.90
C PHE A 96 -2.97 1.56 -12.45
N ASP A 97 -2.97 2.63 -13.24
CA ASP A 97 -4.19 3.20 -13.84
C ASP A 97 -4.83 2.21 -14.84
N ALA A 98 -4.01 1.46 -15.58
CA ALA A 98 -4.44 0.36 -16.42
C ALA A 98 -4.98 -0.86 -15.64
N GLY A 99 -4.94 -0.84 -14.30
CA GLY A 99 -5.45 -1.92 -13.45
C GLY A 99 -4.61 -3.20 -13.49
N THR A 100 -3.40 -3.15 -14.06
CA THR A 100 -2.50 -4.31 -14.19
C THR A 100 -1.63 -4.53 -12.95
N HIS A 101 -1.39 -3.47 -12.19
CA HIS A 101 -0.55 -3.49 -10.99
C HIS A 101 -1.27 -2.84 -9.81
N GLU A 102 -0.84 -3.17 -8.61
CA GLU A 102 -1.19 -2.48 -7.37
C GLU A 102 -0.02 -1.63 -6.92
N MET A 103 -0.32 -0.41 -6.50
CA MET A 103 0.68 0.59 -6.11
C MET A 103 0.34 1.09 -4.71
N PHE A 104 1.30 1.01 -3.78
CA PHE A 104 1.14 1.50 -2.41
C PHE A 104 2.49 1.97 -1.85
N GLN A 105 2.42 2.71 -0.75
CA GLN A 105 3.56 3.28 -0.06
C GLN A 105 3.62 2.76 1.36
N THR A 106 4.82 2.58 1.89
CA THR A 106 5.02 2.36 3.32
C THR A 106 6.10 3.28 3.86
N PRO A 107 5.94 3.80 5.09
CA PRO A 107 7.05 4.42 5.81
C PRO A 107 8.04 3.34 6.30
N ASN A 108 9.33 3.65 6.28
CA ASN A 108 10.39 2.86 6.92
C ASN A 108 11.53 3.78 7.37
N ASP A 109 11.77 3.92 8.68
CA ASP A 109 12.87 4.72 9.26
C ASP A 109 13.10 6.09 8.60
N GLY A 110 12.01 6.83 8.39
CA GLY A 110 12.02 8.17 7.78
C GLY A 110 12.10 8.20 6.26
N TRP A 111 12.13 7.03 5.64
CA TRP A 111 11.93 6.85 4.20
C TRP A 111 10.46 6.57 3.89
N VAL A 112 10.05 6.98 2.70
CA VAL A 112 8.82 6.54 2.04
C VAL A 112 9.26 5.62 0.91
N VAL A 113 8.80 4.37 0.98
CA VAL A 113 9.11 3.31 0.02
C VAL A 113 7.90 3.10 -0.88
N GLN A 114 8.12 3.18 -2.19
CA GLN A 114 7.10 2.98 -3.21
C GLN A 114 7.20 1.56 -3.76
N TYR A 115 6.07 0.85 -3.73
CA TYR A 115 5.95 -0.49 -4.29
C TYR A 115 5.07 -0.48 -5.53
N LEU A 116 5.36 -1.42 -6.44
CA LEU A 116 4.50 -1.74 -7.58
C LEU A 116 4.44 -3.26 -7.75
N ILE A 117 3.29 -3.85 -7.46
CA ILE A 117 3.09 -5.30 -7.50
C ILE A 117 2.20 -5.67 -8.68
N PRO A 118 2.60 -6.62 -9.56
CA PRO A 118 1.73 -7.15 -10.59
C PRO A 118 0.47 -7.78 -9.98
N ARG A 119 -0.70 -7.51 -10.55
CA ARG A 119 -1.92 -8.22 -10.16
C ARG A 119 -1.99 -9.55 -10.90
N MET A 120 -2.34 -10.61 -10.19
CA MET A 120 -2.67 -11.91 -10.79
C MET A 120 -3.96 -11.83 -11.63
N THR A 121 -4.92 -10.99 -11.22
CA THR A 121 -6.15 -10.70 -11.96
C THR A 121 -6.24 -9.18 -12.22
N ARG A 122 -6.40 -8.79 -13.49
CA ARG A 122 -6.53 -7.37 -13.85
C ARG A 122 -7.72 -6.75 -13.13
N ALA A 123 -7.49 -5.66 -12.42
CA ALA A 123 -8.57 -4.82 -11.94
C ALA A 123 -9.13 -4.02 -13.13
N VAL A 124 -10.44 -3.75 -13.14
CA VAL A 124 -11.04 -2.81 -14.11
C VAL A 124 -10.30 -1.47 -13.99
N ALA A 125 -9.98 -0.85 -15.14
CA ALA A 125 -9.26 0.42 -15.17
C ALA A 125 -9.94 1.44 -14.25
N ARG A 126 -9.17 2.13 -13.43
CA ARG A 126 -9.72 3.09 -12.45
C ARG A 126 -10.04 4.40 -13.17
N THR A 127 -11.30 4.64 -13.48
CA THR A 127 -11.81 5.96 -13.89
C THR A 127 -11.90 6.87 -12.66
N PHE A 128 -10.79 7.48 -12.26
CA PHE A 128 -10.76 8.38 -11.10
C PHE A 128 -11.51 9.72 -11.30
N PHE A 129 -12.12 9.98 -12.47
CA PHE A 129 -12.90 11.20 -12.74
C PHE A 129 -14.17 10.94 -13.57
N GLN A 130 -15.13 10.20 -13.02
CA GLN A 130 -16.53 10.22 -13.49
C GLN A 130 -17.49 10.52 -12.34
N THR A 131 -17.32 11.69 -11.73
CA THR A 131 -18.38 12.34 -10.93
C THR A 131 -18.64 13.74 -11.50
N MET A 132 -19.18 13.76 -12.71
CA MET A 132 -20.19 14.75 -13.09
C MET A 132 -21.31 13.97 -13.76
N VAL A 133 -22.25 13.50 -12.94
CA VAL A 133 -23.60 13.20 -13.44
C VAL A 133 -24.22 14.57 -13.72
N PRO A 134 -24.54 14.95 -14.97
CA PRO A 134 -25.40 16.10 -15.17
C PRO A 134 -26.77 15.71 -14.61
N MET A 135 -27.20 16.37 -13.55
CA MET A 135 -28.61 16.34 -13.17
C MET A 135 -29.39 17.07 -14.27
N ILE A 136 -30.38 16.36 -14.82
CA ILE A 136 -31.38 16.85 -15.76
C ILE A 136 -32.32 17.81 -15.02
#